data_AF-A0A925R5L7-F1
#
_entry.id   AF-A0A925R5L7-F1
#
_cell.length_a   1.000
_cell.length_b   1.000
_cell.length_c   1.000
_cell.angle_alpha   90.00
_cell.angle_beta   90.00
_cell.angle_gamma   90.00
#
_symmetry.space_group_name_H-M   'P 1'
#
loop_
_entity.id
_entity.type
_entity.pdbx_description
1 polymer ?
#
loop_
_entity_poly.entity_id
_entity_poly.type
_entity_poly.pdbx_seq_one_letter_code
_entity_poly.pdbx_strand_id
1 'polypeptide(L)'
;MELTPHLEKNDKVPVYMQLYQYIKYEIMKGRLKIEDPLPSIRNLAEHLRISKTTVENAYGQLLAEGYIYSKPQKGYFVSFSEDLIREGSSSKRPSIVFSEVEQPVKQYYQYDFKNEYVEAVNFDLNNWKKHLNTIINYHCDELYTYGDLQGEANLRNAILKYVYRTRGVNGQASNIVVGAGVQPLLQILSSILKKQGIRQIAMEDPGFNRAKNVFFHNEFQIHALEVTDKGID
;
A
#
# COMPACT_ATOMS: atom_id res chain seq x y z
N MET A 1 -0.35 -6.43 -46.71
CA MET A 1 -1.45 -6.31 -45.74
C MET A 1 -1.83 -4.84 -45.67
N GLU A 2 -3.11 -4.51 -45.77
CA GLU A 2 -3.61 -3.13 -45.68
C GLU A 2 -4.40 -2.96 -44.38
N LEU A 3 -4.11 -1.90 -43.63
CA LEU A 3 -4.82 -1.53 -42.40
C LEU A 3 -5.53 -0.20 -42.67
N THR A 4 -6.86 -0.19 -42.58
CA THR A 4 -7.70 0.98 -42.86
C THR A 4 -8.58 1.37 -41.66
N PRO A 5 -7.99 1.73 -40.51
CA PRO A 5 -8.77 2.25 -39.38
C PRO A 5 -9.46 3.57 -39.73
N HIS A 6 -10.63 3.78 -39.14
CA HIS A 6 -11.23 5.11 -39.06
C HIS A 6 -10.49 5.93 -37.98
N LEU A 7 -9.83 7.01 -38.38
CA LEU A 7 -9.03 7.87 -37.49
C LEU A 7 -9.60 9.30 -37.47
N GLU A 8 -9.92 9.79 -36.29
CA GLU A 8 -10.50 11.12 -36.09
C GLU A 8 -9.47 12.10 -35.52
N LYS A 9 -9.13 13.14 -36.30
CA LYS A 9 -8.11 14.15 -35.90
C LYS A 9 -8.57 15.11 -34.80
N ASN A 10 -9.89 15.27 -34.61
CA ASN A 10 -10.50 16.23 -33.68
C ASN A 10 -11.13 15.56 -32.44
N ASP A 11 -10.81 14.29 -32.20
CA ASP A 11 -11.29 13.56 -31.01
C ASP A 11 -10.41 13.89 -29.79
N LYS A 12 -10.93 13.65 -28.58
CA LYS A 12 -10.20 13.75 -27.31
C LYS A 12 -9.03 12.76 -27.23
N VAL A 13 -9.08 11.69 -28.02
CA VAL A 13 -8.03 10.66 -28.07
C VAL A 13 -7.02 11.01 -29.17
N PRO A 14 -5.71 11.11 -28.87
CA PRO A 14 -4.69 11.35 -29.88
C PRO A 14 -4.68 10.27 -30.99
N VAL A 15 -4.43 10.67 -32.23
CA VAL A 15 -4.47 9.79 -33.41
C VAL A 15 -3.56 8.55 -33.28
N TYR A 16 -2.40 8.67 -32.62
CA TYR A 16 -1.52 7.52 -32.41
C TYR A 16 -2.14 6.48 -31.46
N MET A 17 -2.90 6.92 -30.44
CA MET A 17 -3.62 6.02 -29.53
C MET A 17 -4.77 5.31 -30.24
N GLN A 18 -5.49 6.00 -31.13
CA GLN A 18 -6.53 5.39 -31.94
C GLN A 18 -5.95 4.29 -32.86
N LEU A 19 -4.81 4.56 -33.51
CA LEU A 19 -4.11 3.58 -34.33
C LEU A 19 -3.61 2.39 -33.51
N TYR A 20 -3.01 2.64 -32.34
CA TYR A 20 -2.58 1.60 -31.41
C TYR A 20 -3.78 0.73 -30.97
N GLN A 21 -4.89 1.33 -30.55
CA GLN A 21 -6.09 0.62 -30.10
C GLN A 21 -6.69 -0.24 -31.20
N TYR A 22 -6.73 0.28 -32.43
CA TYR A 22 -7.20 -0.48 -33.58
C TYR A 22 -6.34 -1.72 -33.85
N ILE A 23 -5.02 -1.55 -33.98
CA ILE A 23 -4.11 -2.67 -34.25
C ILE A 23 -4.15 -3.69 -33.12
N LYS A 24 -4.16 -3.23 -31.86
CA LYS A 24 -4.33 -4.08 -30.69
C LYS A 24 -5.64 -4.88 -30.76
N TYR A 25 -6.75 -4.25 -31.13
CA TYR A 25 -8.04 -4.91 -31.29
C TYR A 25 -8.02 -5.98 -32.40
N GLU A 26 -7.39 -5.69 -33.54
CA GLU A 26 -7.23 -6.63 -34.65
C GLU A 26 -6.39 -7.86 -34.26
N ILE A 27 -5.30 -7.65 -33.50
CA ILE A 27 -4.47 -8.73 -32.93
C ILE A 27 -5.29 -9.54 -31.91
N MET A 28 -6.00 -8.87 -31.00
CA MET A 28 -6.80 -9.54 -29.95
C MET A 28 -7.99 -10.32 -30.50
N LYS A 29 -8.51 -9.97 -31.67
CA LYS A 29 -9.59 -10.71 -32.36
C LYS A 29 -9.07 -11.81 -33.29
N GLY A 30 -7.76 -12.05 -33.30
CA GLY A 30 -7.11 -13.05 -34.14
C GLY A 30 -7.17 -12.77 -35.65
N ARG A 31 -7.54 -11.55 -36.05
CA ARG A 31 -7.53 -11.12 -37.47
C ARG A 31 -6.12 -10.87 -37.97
N LEU A 32 -5.24 -10.43 -37.07
CA LEU A 32 -3.79 -10.43 -37.26
C LEU A 32 -3.19 -11.57 -36.44
N LYS A 33 -2.57 -12.53 -37.12
CA LYS A 33 -2.02 -13.75 -36.51
C LYS A 33 -0.55 -13.56 -36.13
N ILE A 34 -0.06 -14.42 -35.22
CA ILE A 34 1.37 -14.52 -34.93
C ILE A 34 2.18 -14.64 -36.22
N GLU A 35 3.32 -13.94 -36.28
CA GLU A 35 4.20 -13.82 -37.45
C GLU A 35 3.63 -13.02 -38.63
N ASP A 36 2.40 -12.47 -38.56
CA ASP A 36 1.92 -11.59 -39.63
C ASP A 36 2.75 -10.30 -39.66
N PRO A 37 3.22 -9.87 -40.85
CA PRO A 37 3.98 -8.63 -40.99
C PRO A 37 3.04 -7.42 -40.91
N LEU A 38 3.39 -6.46 -40.06
CA LEU A 38 2.74 -5.16 -40.08
C LEU A 38 3.28 -4.30 -41.23
N PRO A 39 2.46 -3.38 -41.78
CA PRO A 39 2.93 -2.39 -42.74
C PRO A 39 4.12 -1.60 -42.19
N SER A 40 5.07 -1.22 -43.06
CA SER A 40 6.16 -0.34 -42.64
C SER A 40 5.61 1.02 -42.19
N ILE A 41 6.34 1.69 -41.29
CA ILE A 41 5.98 3.04 -40.80
C ILE A 41 5.70 3.99 -41.98
N ARG A 42 6.54 3.94 -43.02
CA ARG A 42 6.40 4.79 -44.21
C ARG A 42 5.13 4.46 -44.99
N ASN A 43 4.91 3.18 -45.27
CA ASN A 43 3.75 2.74 -46.06
C ASN A 43 2.45 3.05 -45.33
N LEU A 44 2.39 2.82 -44.01
CA LEU A 44 1.20 3.07 -43.22
C LEU A 44 0.90 4.57 -43.07
N ALA A 45 1.94 5.38 -42.86
CA ALA A 45 1.80 6.83 -42.79
C ALA A 45 1.30 7.43 -44.11
N GLU A 46 1.82 6.95 -45.25
CA GLU A 46 1.38 7.37 -46.59
C GLU A 46 -0.06 6.92 -46.88
N HIS A 47 -0.39 5.66 -46.59
CA HIS A 47 -1.73 5.11 -46.80
C HIS A 47 -2.79 5.85 -45.99
N LEU A 48 -2.53 6.10 -44.70
CA LEU A 48 -3.48 6.77 -43.78
C LEU A 48 -3.39 8.30 -43.81
N ARG A 49 -2.44 8.88 -44.57
CA ARG A 49 -2.17 10.32 -44.63
C ARG A 49 -1.98 10.95 -43.25
N ILE A 50 -1.17 10.29 -42.41
CA ILE A 50 -0.78 10.73 -41.07
C ILE A 50 0.74 10.90 -40.97
N SER A 51 1.23 11.51 -39.89
CA SER A 51 2.67 11.67 -39.68
C SER A 51 3.35 10.33 -39.38
N LYS A 52 4.61 10.17 -39.81
CA LYS A 52 5.42 8.98 -39.48
C LYS A 52 5.59 8.83 -37.97
N THR A 53 5.79 9.93 -37.24
CA THR A 53 5.87 9.98 -35.78
C THR A 53 4.61 9.42 -35.10
N THR A 54 3.44 9.64 -35.68
CA THR A 54 2.18 9.05 -35.19
C THR A 54 2.19 7.52 -35.28
N VAL A 55 2.68 6.97 -36.40
CA VAL A 55 2.80 5.52 -36.58
C VAL A 55 3.89 4.94 -35.69
N GLU A 56 5.03 5.63 -35.57
CA GLU A 56 6.14 5.25 -34.68
C GLU A 56 5.69 5.17 -33.22
N ASN A 57 4.92 6.15 -32.74
CA ASN A 57 4.40 6.14 -31.38
C ASN A 57 3.40 5.00 -31.15
N ALA A 58 2.52 4.72 -32.12
CA ALA A 58 1.59 3.60 -32.03
C ALA A 58 2.32 2.25 -31.99
N TYR A 59 3.31 2.06 -32.87
CA TYR A 59 4.12 0.84 -32.91
C TYR A 59 5.02 0.72 -31.67
N GLY A 60 5.57 1.83 -31.17
CA GLY A 60 6.31 1.89 -29.92
C GLY A 60 5.49 1.38 -28.73
N GLN A 61 4.23 1.79 -28.64
CA GLN A 61 3.30 1.31 -27.62
C GLN A 61 3.02 -0.19 -27.78
N LEU A 62 2.76 -0.67 -29.00
CA LEU A 62 2.53 -2.10 -29.28
C LEU A 62 3.76 -2.96 -28.95
N LEU A 63 4.98 -2.45 -29.20
CA LEU A 63 6.23 -3.11 -28.84
C LEU A 63 6.41 -3.18 -27.32
N ALA A 64 6.19 -2.05 -26.63
CA ALA A 64 6.35 -1.97 -25.19
C ALA A 64 5.41 -2.93 -24.44
N GLU A 65 4.19 -3.11 -24.96
CA GLU A 65 3.21 -4.06 -24.40
C GLU A 65 3.36 -5.50 -24.95
N GLY A 66 4.28 -5.73 -25.89
CA GLY A 66 4.57 -7.07 -26.43
C GLY A 66 3.56 -7.62 -27.43
N TYR A 67 2.69 -6.79 -28.01
CA TYR A 67 1.76 -7.21 -29.08
C TYR A 67 2.47 -7.45 -30.41
N ILE A 68 3.55 -6.70 -30.65
CA ILE A 68 4.41 -6.85 -31.82
C ILE A 68 5.87 -6.92 -31.38
N TYR A 69 6.73 -7.38 -32.28
CA TYR A 69 8.17 -7.38 -32.12
C TYR A 69 8.87 -6.96 -33.41
N SER A 70 10.12 -6.51 -33.30
CA SER A 70 10.92 -6.04 -34.44
C SER A 70 11.92 -7.11 -34.88
N LYS A 71 11.97 -7.42 -36.17
CA LYS A 71 13.06 -8.19 -36.79
C LYS A 71 13.98 -7.24 -37.56
N PRO A 72 15.30 -7.23 -37.25
CA PRO A 72 16.26 -6.38 -37.95
C PRO A 72 16.14 -6.52 -39.48
N GLN A 73 16.05 -5.39 -40.17
CA GLN A 73 15.91 -5.28 -41.64
C GLN A 73 14.65 -5.93 -42.25
N LYS A 74 13.73 -6.46 -41.43
CA LYS A 74 12.52 -7.15 -41.90
C LYS A 74 11.22 -6.46 -41.48
N GLY A 75 11.26 -5.58 -40.48
CA GLY A 75 10.09 -4.80 -40.03
C GLY A 75 9.46 -5.35 -38.75
N TYR A 76 8.17 -5.06 -38.57
CA TYR A 76 7.43 -5.42 -37.36
C TYR A 76 6.50 -6.59 -37.62
N PHE A 77 6.40 -7.50 -36.65
CA PHE A 77 5.63 -8.73 -36.73
C PHE A 77 4.80 -8.91 -35.47
N VAL A 78 3.62 -9.52 -35.59
CA VAL A 78 2.75 -9.80 -34.43
C VAL A 78 3.35 -10.91 -33.57
N SER A 79 3.48 -10.69 -32.27
CA SER A 79 3.97 -11.67 -31.28
C SER A 79 2.85 -12.33 -30.47
N PHE A 80 1.61 -11.85 -30.58
CA PHE A 80 0.52 -12.26 -29.70
C PHE A 80 -0.48 -13.18 -30.42
N SER A 81 -0.79 -14.35 -29.82
CA SER A 81 -1.83 -15.27 -30.29
C SER A 81 -2.96 -15.37 -29.27
N GLU A 82 -4.18 -15.50 -29.77
CA GLU A 82 -5.36 -15.82 -28.96
C GLU A 82 -5.25 -17.19 -28.27
N ASP A 83 -4.36 -18.09 -28.71
CA ASP A 83 -4.09 -19.36 -28.04
C ASP A 83 -3.44 -19.17 -26.66
N LEU A 84 -2.66 -18.09 -26.44
CA LEU A 84 -2.17 -17.69 -25.11
C LEU A 84 -3.31 -17.26 -24.18
N ILE A 85 -4.44 -16.81 -24.74
CA ILE A 85 -5.66 -16.53 -23.98
C ILE A 85 -6.44 -17.83 -23.77
N ARG A 86 -6.57 -18.70 -24.79
CA ARG A 86 -7.38 -19.95 -24.75
C ARG A 86 -6.81 -21.05 -23.85
N GLU A 87 -5.49 -21.14 -23.68
CA GLU A 87 -4.90 -21.98 -22.63
C GLU A 87 -5.30 -21.51 -21.22
N GLY A 88 -5.70 -20.24 -21.08
CA GLY A 88 -6.33 -19.74 -19.87
C GLY A 88 -7.87 -19.67 -19.90
N SER A 89 -8.54 -19.88 -21.03
CA SER A 89 -10.00 -19.85 -21.15
C SER A 89 -10.67 -21.21 -20.92
N SER A 90 -9.90 -22.30 -20.96
CA SER A 90 -10.40 -23.68 -20.83
C SER A 90 -10.26 -24.26 -19.42
N SER A 91 -9.64 -23.52 -18.50
CA SER A 91 -9.69 -23.80 -17.06
C SER A 91 -10.66 -22.82 -16.42
N LYS A 92 -11.47 -23.30 -15.46
CA LYS A 92 -12.21 -22.45 -14.53
C LYS A 92 -11.21 -21.51 -13.84
N ARG A 93 -10.88 -20.37 -14.47
CA ARG A 93 -10.13 -19.31 -13.81
C ARG A 93 -10.93 -18.97 -12.55
N PRO A 94 -10.33 -18.95 -11.36
CA PRO A 94 -11.00 -18.34 -10.23
C PRO A 94 -11.29 -16.91 -10.65
N SER A 95 -12.55 -16.62 -10.97
CA SER A 95 -13.03 -15.27 -11.09
C SER A 95 -12.70 -14.62 -9.76
N ILE A 96 -11.82 -13.62 -9.78
CA ILE A 96 -11.66 -12.70 -8.66
C ILE A 96 -12.99 -11.96 -8.60
N VAL A 97 -13.94 -12.56 -7.88
CA VAL A 97 -15.13 -11.87 -7.44
C VAL A 97 -14.61 -10.93 -6.40
N PHE A 98 -14.47 -9.66 -6.77
CA PHE A 98 -14.46 -8.61 -5.78
C PHE A 98 -15.85 -8.66 -5.16
N SER A 99 -15.99 -9.43 -4.09
CA SER A 99 -17.11 -9.27 -3.19
C SER A 99 -17.14 -7.79 -2.86
N GLU A 100 -18.29 -7.13 -3.04
CA GLU A 100 -18.48 -5.81 -2.45
C GLU A 100 -18.06 -5.97 -0.99
N VAL A 101 -16.97 -5.30 -0.60
CA VAL A 101 -16.52 -5.30 0.79
C VAL A 101 -17.69 -4.68 1.53
N GLU A 102 -18.43 -5.49 2.28
CA GLU A 102 -19.51 -5.00 3.12
C GLU A 102 -18.91 -3.87 3.95
N GLN A 103 -19.29 -2.63 3.63
CA GLN A 103 -18.84 -1.52 4.42
C GLN A 103 -19.39 -1.75 5.83
N PRO A 104 -18.55 -1.74 6.87
CA PRO A 104 -19.03 -1.96 8.22
C PRO A 104 -20.15 -0.96 8.48
N VAL A 105 -21.36 -1.47 8.67
CA VAL A 105 -22.54 -0.63 8.93
C VAL A 105 -22.22 0.14 10.21
N LYS A 106 -22.12 1.47 10.11
CA LYS A 106 -21.94 2.32 11.29
C LYS A 106 -23.18 2.17 12.17
N GLN A 107 -23.09 1.31 13.17
CA GLN A 107 -24.12 1.20 14.20
C GLN A 107 -24.04 2.43 15.10
N TYR A 108 -25.10 3.23 15.08
CA TYR A 108 -25.27 4.33 16.01
C TYR A 108 -25.91 3.78 17.28
N TYR A 109 -25.13 3.78 18.36
CA TYR A 109 -25.65 3.46 19.69
C TYR A 109 -26.13 4.77 20.35
N GLN A 110 -27.32 4.75 20.94
CA GLN A 110 -27.82 5.88 21.74
C GLN A 110 -26.96 6.07 23.01
N TYR A 111 -26.47 4.97 23.56
CA TYR A 111 -25.54 4.93 24.69
C TYR A 111 -24.44 3.92 24.36
N ASP A 112 -23.21 4.38 24.16
CA ASP A 112 -22.05 3.53 23.94
C ASP A 112 -21.23 3.44 25.24
N PHE A 113 -21.18 2.25 25.84
CA PHE A 113 -20.44 1.96 27.07
C PHE A 113 -19.05 1.37 26.80
N LYS A 114 -18.58 1.37 25.54
CA LYS A 114 -17.23 0.92 25.23
C LYS A 114 -16.19 1.89 25.78
N ASN A 115 -15.13 1.35 26.37
CA ASN A 115 -13.99 2.11 26.89
C ASN A 115 -12.85 2.21 25.85
N GLU A 116 -13.19 2.39 24.58
CA GLU A 116 -12.22 2.25 23.47
C GLU A 116 -11.88 3.57 22.75
N TYR A 117 -12.48 4.68 23.15
CA TYR A 117 -12.27 5.96 22.48
C TYR A 117 -12.12 7.13 23.46
N VAL A 118 -11.40 8.14 23.01
CA VAL A 118 -11.39 9.46 23.63
C VAL A 118 -12.52 10.27 22.99
N GLU A 119 -13.31 10.93 23.82
CA GLU A 119 -14.43 11.74 23.35
C GLU A 119 -13.94 12.92 22.50
N ALA A 120 -14.41 13.00 21.25
CA ALA A 120 -13.96 14.02 20.29
C ALA A 120 -14.25 15.46 20.74
N VAL A 121 -15.29 15.67 21.55
CA VAL A 121 -15.71 16.99 22.05
C VAL A 121 -14.62 17.61 22.95
N ASN A 122 -13.83 16.77 23.63
CA ASN A 122 -12.81 17.23 24.58
C ASN A 122 -11.42 17.38 23.93
N PHE A 123 -11.26 17.02 22.66
CA PHE A 123 -9.98 17.14 21.97
C PHE A 123 -9.87 18.47 21.22
N ASP A 124 -8.91 19.31 21.63
CA ASP A 124 -8.65 20.60 20.99
C ASP A 124 -7.93 20.41 19.63
N LEU A 125 -8.72 20.10 18.62
CA LEU A 125 -8.26 19.95 17.24
C LEU A 125 -7.59 21.22 16.70
N ASN A 126 -7.98 22.40 17.18
CA ASN A 126 -7.47 23.66 16.66
C ASN A 126 -6.04 23.91 17.13
N ASN A 127 -5.77 23.73 18.42
CA ASN A 127 -4.41 23.80 18.93
C ASN A 127 -3.53 22.68 18.36
N TRP A 128 -4.07 21.46 18.19
CA TRP A 128 -3.32 20.38 17.54
C TRP A 128 -2.89 20.75 16.10
N LYS A 129 -3.82 21.25 15.28
CA LYS A 129 -3.54 21.73 13.91
C LYS A 129 -2.52 22.86 13.91
N LYS A 130 -2.64 23.81 14.85
CA LYS A 130 -1.68 24.92 14.98
C LYS A 130 -0.26 24.41 15.17
N HIS A 131 -0.05 23.49 16.11
CA HIS A 131 1.28 22.90 16.36
C HIS A 131 1.81 22.10 15.17
N LEU A 132 0.96 21.31 14.52
CA LEU A 132 1.34 20.54 13.33
C LEU A 132 1.78 21.46 12.18
N ASN A 133 1.03 22.54 11.92
CA ASN A 133 1.39 23.53 10.92
C ASN A 133 2.70 24.27 11.28
N THR A 134 2.96 24.53 12.56
CA THR A 134 4.25 25.10 12.98
C THR A 134 5.41 24.17 12.62
N ILE A 135 5.29 22.86 12.88
CA ILE A 135 6.35 21.89 12.54
C ILE A 135 6.55 21.82 11.02
N ILE A 136 5.47 21.72 10.25
CA ILE A 136 5.54 21.65 8.78
C ILE A 136 6.17 22.91 8.17
N ASN A 137 5.87 24.10 8.71
CA ASN A 137 6.35 25.36 8.12
C ASN A 137 7.77 25.74 8.56
N TYR A 138 8.20 25.34 9.75
CA TYR A 138 9.46 25.84 10.36
C TYR A 138 10.48 24.74 10.67
N HIS A 139 10.10 23.46 10.65
CA HIS A 139 10.94 22.33 11.01
C HIS A 139 10.80 21.16 10.00
N CYS A 140 10.56 21.46 8.71
CA CYS A 140 10.29 20.42 7.71
C CYS A 140 11.50 19.53 7.41
N ASP A 141 12.73 20.02 7.61
CA ASP A 141 13.95 19.30 7.26
C ASP A 141 14.06 17.95 8.01
N GLU A 142 13.59 17.92 9.27
CA GLU A 142 13.58 16.70 10.10
C GLU A 142 12.55 15.67 9.58
N LEU A 143 11.49 16.12 8.89
CA LEU A 143 10.40 15.26 8.37
C LEU A 143 10.79 14.44 7.13
N TYR A 144 11.87 14.81 6.43
CA TYR A 144 12.33 14.06 5.25
C TYR A 144 13.17 12.84 5.60
N THR A 145 13.41 12.59 6.88
CA THR A 145 14.20 11.45 7.37
C THR A 145 13.31 10.45 8.08
N TYR A 146 13.79 9.20 8.20
CA TYR A 146 13.11 8.18 9.00
C TYR A 146 13.17 8.43 10.51
N GLY A 147 13.95 9.42 10.94
CA GLY A 147 14.12 9.76 12.35
C GLY A 147 14.92 8.74 13.15
N ASP A 148 14.87 8.88 14.48
CA ASP A 148 15.47 7.95 15.43
C ASP A 148 14.56 6.71 15.64
N LEU A 149 15.14 5.51 15.61
CA LEU A 149 14.43 4.24 15.83
C LEU A 149 13.76 4.13 17.20
N GLN A 150 14.25 4.83 18.22
CA GLN A 150 13.61 4.92 19.54
C GLN A 150 12.55 6.03 19.62
N GLY A 151 12.40 6.81 18.54
CA GLY A 151 11.62 8.04 18.48
C GLY A 151 12.48 9.29 18.74
N GLU A 152 12.01 10.42 18.23
CA GLU A 152 12.73 11.69 18.26
C GLU A 152 13.19 12.10 19.66
N ALA A 153 14.44 12.54 19.78
CA ALA A 153 15.04 12.90 21.06
C ALA A 153 14.25 14.01 21.77
N ASN A 154 13.76 15.00 21.03
CA ASN A 154 12.94 16.09 21.55
C ASN A 154 11.62 15.56 22.14
N LEU A 155 10.98 14.61 21.46
CA LEU A 155 9.75 13.96 21.92
C LEU A 155 10.01 13.12 23.18
N ARG A 156 11.07 12.30 23.19
CA ARG A 156 11.45 11.49 24.36
C ARG A 156 11.71 12.37 25.59
N ASN A 157 12.39 13.50 25.43
CA ASN A 157 12.60 14.47 26.50
C ASN A 157 11.29 15.11 26.99
N ALA A 158 10.37 15.46 26.09
CA ALA A 158 9.07 16.01 26.46
C ALA A 158 8.24 14.97 27.24
N ILE A 159 8.23 13.71 26.80
CA ILE A 159 7.58 12.60 27.50
C ILE A 159 8.20 12.41 28.89
N LEU A 160 9.53 12.37 29.02
CA LEU A 160 10.19 12.22 30.32
C LEU A 160 9.76 13.33 31.30
N LYS A 161 9.77 14.59 30.86
CA LYS A 161 9.32 15.74 31.68
C LYS A 161 7.86 15.59 32.10
N TYR A 162 6.99 15.15 31.19
CA TYR A 162 5.57 14.95 31.47
C TYR A 162 5.34 13.83 32.49
N VAL A 163 5.95 12.66 32.29
CA VAL A 163 5.77 11.50 33.17
C VAL A 163 6.44 11.71 34.54
N TYR A 164 7.57 12.44 34.60
CA TYR A 164 8.16 12.86 35.86
C TYR A 164 7.19 13.75 36.66
N ARG A 165 6.59 14.77 36.03
CA ARG A 165 5.65 15.68 36.70
C ARG A 165 4.36 15.01 37.15
N THR A 166 3.82 14.09 36.35
CA THR A 166 2.51 13.47 36.59
C THR A 166 2.57 12.21 37.43
N ARG A 167 3.68 11.47 37.39
CA ARG A 167 3.81 10.14 37.99
C ARG A 167 5.12 9.93 38.78
N GLY A 168 5.99 10.95 38.88
CA GLY A 168 7.25 10.85 39.61
C GLY A 168 8.29 9.89 39.00
N VAL A 169 8.11 9.47 37.74
CA VAL A 169 9.02 8.52 37.09
C VAL A 169 10.38 9.18 36.85
N ASN A 170 11.42 8.59 37.44
CA ASN A 170 12.81 9.01 37.26
C ASN A 170 13.49 8.14 36.18
N GLY A 171 14.30 8.76 35.32
CA GLY A 171 14.99 8.06 34.23
C GLY A 171 15.66 9.02 33.25
N GLN A 172 16.22 8.49 32.17
CA GLN A 172 16.80 9.26 31.09
C GLN A 172 15.99 9.10 29.81
N ALA A 173 16.08 10.07 28.89
CA ALA A 173 15.38 10.01 27.61
C ALA A 173 15.82 8.78 26.77
N SER A 174 17.04 8.29 26.97
CA SER A 174 17.57 7.04 26.38
C SER A 174 16.83 5.77 26.81
N ASN A 175 16.16 5.79 27.96
CA ASN A 175 15.33 4.68 28.44
C ASN A 175 13.92 4.64 27.82
N ILE A 176 13.54 5.66 27.05
CA ILE A 176 12.20 5.78 26.45
C ILE A 176 12.24 5.26 25.01
N VAL A 177 11.30 4.38 24.68
CA VAL A 177 11.02 3.93 23.32
C VAL A 177 9.61 4.39 22.96
N VAL A 178 9.49 5.19 21.90
CA VAL A 178 8.22 5.66 21.35
C VAL A 178 7.72 4.65 20.32
N GLY A 179 6.43 4.30 20.39
CA GLY A 179 5.82 3.39 19.43
C GLY A 179 4.37 3.75 19.15
N ALA A 180 3.85 3.25 18.02
CA ALA A 180 2.49 3.47 17.57
C ALA A 180 1.47 2.60 18.33
N GLY A 181 1.52 2.65 19.66
CA GLY A 181 0.62 1.92 20.56
C GLY A 181 1.32 0.85 21.40
N VAL A 182 0.55 0.30 22.34
CA VAL A 182 1.06 -0.63 23.36
C VAL A 182 1.48 -1.98 22.76
N GLN A 183 0.72 -2.51 21.79
CA GLN A 183 0.99 -3.84 21.22
C GLN A 183 2.36 -3.92 20.51
N PRO A 184 2.74 -3.01 19.60
CA PRO A 184 4.10 -2.98 19.03
C PRO A 184 5.20 -2.84 20.09
N LEU A 185 4.98 -2.00 21.11
CA LEU A 185 5.95 -1.83 22.20
C LEU A 185 6.13 -3.11 23.02
N LEU A 186 5.05 -3.86 23.27
CA LEU A 186 5.11 -5.16 23.94
C LEU A 186 5.83 -6.22 23.09
N GLN A 187 5.74 -6.15 21.76
CA GLN A 187 6.50 -7.03 20.85
C GLN A 187 8.01 -6.75 20.94
N ILE A 188 8.39 -5.46 20.95
CA ILE A 188 9.79 -5.04 21.14
C ILE A 188 10.29 -5.51 22.51
N LEU A 189 9.51 -5.26 23.57
CA LEU A 189 9.84 -5.69 24.93
C LEU A 189 10.01 -7.22 25.00
N SER A 190 9.08 -7.98 24.40
CA SER A 190 9.16 -9.44 24.31
C SER A 190 10.48 -9.88 23.70
N SER A 191 10.89 -9.26 22.61
CA SER A 191 12.16 -9.57 21.93
C SER A 191 13.39 -9.28 22.81
N ILE A 192 13.37 -8.19 23.58
CA ILE A 192 14.44 -7.83 24.52
C ILE A 192 14.52 -8.84 25.66
N LEU A 193 13.40 -9.15 26.31
CA LEU A 193 13.32 -10.12 27.40
C LEU A 193 13.80 -11.51 26.93
N LYS A 194 13.39 -11.93 25.72
CA LYS A 194 13.82 -13.18 25.12
C LYS A 194 15.34 -13.26 24.94
N LYS A 195 15.97 -12.16 24.52
CA LYS A 195 17.44 -12.08 24.37
C LYS A 195 18.16 -12.14 25.71
N GLN A 196 17.52 -11.69 26.79
CA GLN A 196 18.03 -11.79 28.15
C GLN A 196 17.79 -13.17 28.79
N GLY A 197 17.21 -14.14 28.05
CA GLY A 197 16.93 -15.49 28.54
C GLY A 197 15.65 -15.59 29.38
N ILE A 198 14.88 -14.51 29.50
CA ILE A 198 13.62 -14.51 30.23
C ILE A 198 12.55 -15.20 29.35
N ARG A 199 11.86 -16.18 29.92
CA ARG A 199 10.81 -16.98 29.26
C ARG A 199 9.50 -17.03 30.05
N GLN A 200 9.50 -16.54 31.27
CA GLN A 200 8.37 -16.62 32.19
C GLN A 200 7.94 -15.20 32.57
N ILE A 201 6.63 -14.94 32.56
CA ILE A 201 6.04 -13.65 32.92
C ILE A 201 4.85 -13.91 33.83
N ALA A 202 4.68 -13.09 34.87
CA ALA A 202 3.49 -13.11 35.71
C ALA A 202 2.55 -11.96 35.32
N MET A 203 1.24 -12.22 35.29
CA MET A 203 0.22 -11.24 34.93
C MET A 203 -1.03 -11.40 35.80
N GLU A 204 -1.67 -10.27 36.12
CA GLU A 204 -3.00 -10.23 36.77
C GLU A 204 -4.06 -11.05 36.02
N ASP A 205 -4.91 -11.74 36.76
CA ASP A 205 -6.11 -12.42 36.28
C ASP A 205 -7.29 -12.15 37.24
N PRO A 206 -8.35 -11.42 36.82
CA PRO A 206 -8.54 -10.80 35.50
C PRO A 206 -7.61 -9.60 35.25
N GLY A 207 -7.14 -9.43 34.01
CA GLY A 207 -6.18 -8.38 33.67
C GLY A 207 -6.17 -7.97 32.19
N PHE A 208 -5.03 -7.43 31.74
CA PHE A 208 -4.92 -6.86 30.39
C PHE A 208 -4.72 -7.93 29.30
N ASN A 209 -5.84 -8.45 28.78
CA ASN A 209 -5.85 -9.54 27.79
C ASN A 209 -5.04 -9.27 26.51
N ARG A 210 -4.96 -8.02 26.03
CA ARG A 210 -4.14 -7.69 24.84
C ARG A 210 -2.66 -7.97 25.10
N ALA A 211 -2.15 -7.67 26.29
CA ALA A 211 -0.77 -7.98 26.66
C ALA A 211 -0.56 -9.49 26.86
N LYS A 212 -1.51 -10.18 27.51
CA LYS A 212 -1.48 -11.65 27.68
C LYS A 212 -1.34 -12.35 26.33
N ASN A 213 -2.14 -11.92 25.34
CA ASN A 213 -2.05 -12.44 23.98
C ASN A 213 -0.69 -12.18 23.34
N VAL A 214 -0.12 -10.96 23.46
CA VAL A 214 1.20 -10.67 22.90
C VAL A 214 2.28 -11.58 23.47
N PHE A 215 2.33 -11.76 24.78
CA PHE A 215 3.33 -12.62 25.41
C PHE A 215 3.10 -14.10 25.08
N PHE A 216 1.84 -14.54 24.99
CA PHE A 216 1.49 -15.91 24.59
C PHE A 216 1.95 -16.22 23.16
N HIS A 217 1.68 -15.34 22.19
CA HIS A 217 2.15 -15.51 20.80
C HIS A 217 3.67 -15.44 20.69
N ASN A 218 4.32 -14.78 21.64
CA ASN A 218 5.77 -14.80 21.79
C ASN A 218 6.24 -15.98 22.65
N GLU A 219 5.48 -17.05 22.85
CA GLU A 219 5.92 -18.28 23.52
C GLU A 219 6.47 -18.07 24.95
N PHE A 220 5.99 -17.04 25.65
CA PHE A 220 6.26 -16.89 27.07
C PHE A 220 5.33 -17.82 27.86
N GLN A 221 5.87 -18.43 28.92
CA GLN A 221 5.06 -19.07 29.94
C GLN A 221 4.44 -18.00 30.83
N ILE A 222 3.11 -17.94 30.84
CA ILE A 222 2.37 -16.92 31.58
C ILE A 222 1.84 -17.54 32.88
N HIS A 223 2.24 -16.97 34.00
CA HIS A 223 1.71 -17.29 35.33
C HIS A 223 0.60 -16.28 35.66
N ALA A 224 -0.61 -16.76 35.87
CA ALA A 224 -1.74 -15.93 36.28
C ALA A 224 -1.66 -15.67 37.79
N LEU A 225 -1.74 -14.40 38.19
CA LEU A 225 -1.80 -13.94 39.58
C LEU A 225 -3.20 -13.44 39.87
N GLU A 226 -3.82 -13.97 40.92
CA GLU A 226 -5.15 -13.56 41.34
C GLU A 226 -5.12 -12.11 41.84
N VAL A 227 -6.15 -11.34 41.48
CA VAL A 227 -6.28 -9.96 41.93
C VAL A 227 -7.14 -9.92 43.19
N THR A 228 -6.54 -9.50 44.30
CA THR A 228 -7.19 -9.29 45.59
C THR A 228 -7.68 -7.85 45.76
N ASP A 229 -8.38 -7.56 46.86
CA ASP A 229 -8.80 -6.19 47.23
C ASP A 229 -7.63 -5.20 47.38
N LYS A 230 -6.39 -5.70 47.50
CA LYS A 230 -5.17 -4.89 47.58
C LYS A 230 -4.36 -4.85 46.28
N GLY A 231 -4.85 -5.48 45.21
CA GLY A 231 -4.12 -5.68 43.95
C GLY A 231 -3.57 -7.10 43.83
N ILE A 232 -2.47 -7.25 43.07
CA ILE A 232 -1.76 -8.53 42.88
C ILE A 232 -1.38 -9.16 44.23
N ASP A 233 -1.64 -10.46 44.37
CA ASP A 233 -1.10 -11.34 45.43
C ASP A 233 0.40 -11.66 45.24
#